data_AF-A0A2K9EB97-F1
#
_entry.id   AF-A0A2K9EB97-F1
#
_cell.length_a   1.000
_cell.length_b   1.000
_cell.length_c   1.000
_cell.angle_alpha   90.00
_cell.angle_beta   90.00
_cell.angle_gamma   90.00
#
_symmetry.space_group_name_H-M   'P 1'
#
loop_
_entity.id
_entity.type
_entity.pdbx_description
1 polymer ?
#
loop_
_entity_poly.entity_id
_entity_poly.type
_entity_poly.pdbx_seq_one_letter_code
_entity_poly.pdbx_strand_id
1 'polypeptide(L)'
;MIGNKYTDVDDSHWAAWAIKLTSDKGLFVGYPDGSFKPDQNITRAEFSTAVFKFLKLVRGISEVQFSEFTFEDAKGHWAENYIEQLTRLGYISGYPDGTFKPENKILRSETVALMNRALERGPLYGAPQIFEDVTEKHWAFYDIAEGALDHRYRIDEDKREVLVEILEK
;
A
#
# COMPACT_ATOMS: atom_id res chain seq x y z
N MET A 1 11.56 24.38 -12.54
CA MET A 1 10.58 23.45 -11.94
C MET A 1 9.48 23.24 -12.97
N ILE A 2 9.19 21.99 -13.34
CA ILE A 2 8.02 21.69 -14.17
C ILE A 2 6.81 21.82 -13.24
N GLY A 3 5.86 22.69 -13.59
CA GLY A 3 4.66 22.98 -12.79
C GLY A 3 3.76 21.75 -12.61
N ASN A 4 2.68 21.90 -11.87
CA ASN A 4 1.76 20.80 -11.57
C ASN A 4 1.26 20.14 -12.87
N LYS A 5 1.46 18.81 -12.97
CA LYS A 5 1.17 18.02 -14.19
C LYS A 5 -0.35 17.84 -14.40
N TYR A 6 -1.13 18.07 -13.36
CA TYR A 6 -2.55 17.77 -13.31
C TYR A 6 -3.38 19.05 -13.23
N THR A 7 -4.56 19.03 -13.84
CA THR A 7 -5.45 20.19 -13.94
C THR A 7 -6.17 20.52 -12.63
N ASP A 8 -6.16 19.60 -11.66
CA ASP A 8 -6.93 19.63 -10.42
C ASP A 8 -6.05 19.52 -9.15
N VAL A 9 -4.74 19.76 -9.29
CA VAL A 9 -3.81 19.81 -8.16
C VAL A 9 -3.24 21.21 -8.05
N ASP A 10 -3.67 21.95 -7.02
CA ASP A 10 -3.09 23.24 -6.67
C ASP A 10 -1.74 23.04 -5.93
N ASP A 11 -0.77 23.93 -6.15
CA ASP A 11 0.53 23.87 -5.47
C ASP A 11 0.41 24.07 -3.94
N SER A 12 -0.67 24.71 -3.46
CA SER A 12 -0.98 24.82 -2.03
C SER A 12 -1.66 23.59 -1.45
N HIS A 13 -2.06 22.61 -2.27
CA HIS A 13 -2.66 21.38 -1.77
C HIS A 13 -1.63 20.62 -0.92
N TRP A 14 -2.01 20.15 0.28
CA TRP A 14 -1.10 19.55 1.24
C TRP A 14 -0.32 18.34 0.67
N ALA A 15 -0.94 17.61 -0.26
CA ALA A 15 -0.35 16.46 -0.94
C ALA A 15 0.38 16.81 -2.25
N ALA A 16 0.39 18.06 -2.71
CA ALA A 16 0.93 18.46 -4.02
C ALA A 16 2.37 17.98 -4.22
N TRP A 17 3.22 18.11 -3.19
CA TRP A 17 4.60 17.65 -3.23
C TRP A 17 4.70 16.13 -3.42
N ALA A 18 3.86 15.36 -2.72
CA ALA A 18 3.85 13.90 -2.76
C ALA A 18 3.29 13.39 -4.09
N ILE A 19 2.23 14.03 -4.59
CA ILE A 19 1.67 13.79 -5.91
C ILE A 19 2.75 14.02 -6.97
N LYS A 20 3.40 15.18 -6.95
CA LYS A 20 4.47 15.49 -7.89
C LYS A 20 5.60 14.45 -7.83
N LEU A 21 6.10 14.13 -6.63
CA LEU A 21 7.18 13.16 -6.45
C LEU A 21 6.80 11.78 -7.00
N THR A 22 5.65 11.27 -6.62
CA THR A 22 5.21 9.92 -7.01
C THR A 22 4.87 9.84 -8.50
N SER A 23 4.37 10.93 -9.09
CA SER A 23 4.14 11.03 -10.54
C SER A 23 5.42 11.16 -11.34
N ASP A 24 6.41 11.92 -10.87
CA ASP A 24 7.74 12.00 -11.49
C ASP A 24 8.46 10.65 -11.47
N LYS A 25 8.19 9.82 -10.46
CA LYS A 25 8.67 8.43 -10.36
C LYS A 25 7.81 7.43 -11.14
N GLY A 26 6.73 7.88 -11.79
CA GLY A 26 5.83 7.04 -12.59
C GLY A 26 4.93 6.10 -11.79
N LEU A 27 4.89 6.24 -10.46
CA LEU A 27 4.04 5.42 -9.58
C LEU A 27 2.57 5.72 -9.83
N PHE A 28 2.25 7.01 -9.93
CA PHE A 28 0.94 7.52 -10.36
C PHE A 28 1.06 8.23 -11.70
N VAL A 29 0.07 8.05 -12.57
CA VAL A 29 0.07 8.67 -13.90
C VAL A 29 -1.10 9.62 -14.12
N GLY A 30 -2.06 9.67 -13.19
CA GLY A 30 -3.32 10.40 -13.31
C GLY A 30 -4.30 9.72 -14.27
N TYR A 31 -5.39 10.40 -14.55
CA TYR A 31 -6.45 9.93 -15.43
C TYR A 31 -6.30 10.48 -16.86
N PRO A 32 -6.94 9.86 -17.88
CA PRO A 32 -6.85 10.32 -19.26
C PRO A 32 -7.34 11.75 -19.51
N ASP A 33 -8.17 12.28 -18.61
CA ASP A 33 -8.68 13.67 -18.66
C ASP A 33 -7.69 14.71 -18.11
N GLY A 34 -6.49 14.28 -17.69
CA GLY A 34 -5.45 15.15 -17.13
C GLY A 34 -5.60 15.45 -15.63
N SER A 35 -6.58 14.83 -14.95
CA SER A 35 -6.77 14.96 -13.51
C SER A 35 -5.93 13.95 -12.70
N PHE A 36 -5.69 14.25 -11.42
CA PHE A 36 -5.17 13.32 -10.41
C PHE A 36 -6.26 12.85 -9.44
N LYS A 37 -7.25 13.69 -9.17
CA LYS A 37 -8.34 13.52 -8.20
C LYS A 37 -7.83 13.37 -6.76
N PRO A 38 -7.12 14.38 -6.22
CA PRO A 38 -6.38 14.26 -4.95
C PRO A 38 -7.26 13.97 -3.73
N ASP A 39 -8.53 14.36 -3.75
CA ASP A 39 -9.49 14.13 -2.67
C ASP A 39 -10.37 12.88 -2.88
N GLN A 40 -10.19 12.17 -4.00
CA GLN A 40 -10.96 10.96 -4.28
C GLN A 40 -10.32 9.75 -3.58
N ASN A 41 -11.16 8.96 -2.89
CA ASN A 41 -10.72 7.67 -2.38
C ASN A 41 -10.20 6.78 -3.51
N ILE A 42 -8.97 6.30 -3.35
CA ILE A 42 -8.30 5.38 -4.27
C ILE A 42 -8.88 3.96 -4.15
N THR A 43 -8.92 3.22 -5.25
CA THR A 43 -9.34 1.81 -5.25
C THR A 43 -8.20 0.88 -4.84
N ARG A 44 -8.56 -0.37 -4.47
CA ARG A 44 -7.58 -1.42 -4.18
C ARG A 44 -6.69 -1.73 -5.38
N ALA A 45 -7.24 -1.71 -6.60
CA ALA A 45 -6.48 -1.92 -7.82
C ALA A 45 -5.49 -0.78 -8.12
N GLU A 46 -5.93 0.47 -7.98
CA GLU A 46 -5.08 1.65 -8.16
C GLU A 46 -3.91 1.64 -7.17
N PHE A 47 -4.19 1.38 -5.88
CA PHE A 47 -3.17 1.32 -4.85
C PHE A 47 -2.17 0.17 -5.07
N SER A 48 -2.68 -1.03 -5.40
CA SER A 48 -1.82 -2.19 -5.67
C SER A 48 -0.91 -1.95 -6.88
N THR A 49 -1.42 -1.28 -7.92
CA THR A 49 -0.59 -0.88 -9.06
C THR A 49 0.54 0.06 -8.64
N ALA A 50 0.25 1.06 -7.80
CA ALA A 50 1.26 1.97 -7.29
C ALA A 50 2.34 1.24 -6.46
N VAL A 51 1.94 0.30 -5.61
CA VAL A 51 2.86 -0.54 -4.81
C VAL A 51 3.72 -1.43 -5.72
N PHE A 52 3.13 -2.06 -6.73
CA PHE A 52 3.89 -2.86 -7.70
C PHE A 52 4.95 -2.01 -8.42
N LYS A 53 4.56 -0.83 -8.90
CA LYS A 53 5.49 0.10 -9.56
C LYS A 53 6.59 0.59 -8.62
N PHE A 54 6.26 0.80 -7.35
CA PHE A 54 7.24 1.13 -6.33
C PHE A 54 8.25 -0.01 -6.15
N LEU A 55 7.79 -1.24 -6.00
CA LEU A 55 8.66 -2.42 -5.90
C LEU A 55 9.52 -2.60 -7.17
N LYS A 56 8.96 -2.38 -8.36
CA LYS A 56 9.71 -2.36 -9.61
C LYS A 56 10.82 -1.31 -9.59
N LEU A 57 10.53 -0.10 -9.12
CA LEU A 57 11.49 0.99 -9.03
C LEU A 57 12.62 0.71 -8.03
N VAL A 58 12.31 0.20 -6.84
CA VAL A 58 13.28 0.08 -5.73
C VAL A 58 13.95 -1.28 -5.65
N ARG A 59 13.34 -2.33 -6.21
CA ARG A 59 13.86 -3.71 -6.20
C ARG A 59 14.19 -4.25 -7.57
N GLY A 60 13.85 -3.53 -8.65
CA GLY A 60 14.10 -3.99 -10.02
C GLY A 60 13.29 -5.22 -10.42
N ILE A 61 12.14 -5.49 -9.77
CA ILE A 61 11.26 -6.59 -10.19
C ILE A 61 10.76 -6.34 -11.62
N SER A 62 10.74 -7.39 -12.44
CA SER A 62 10.27 -7.30 -13.82
C SER A 62 8.77 -7.54 -13.89
N GLU A 63 8.11 -6.90 -14.87
CA GLU A 63 6.71 -7.20 -15.18
C GLU A 63 6.60 -8.54 -15.90
N VAL A 64 5.77 -9.41 -15.34
CA VAL A 64 5.43 -10.72 -15.92
C VAL A 64 3.96 -10.70 -16.35
N GLN A 65 3.69 -11.29 -17.52
CA GLN A 65 2.33 -11.52 -18.00
C GLN A 65 1.87 -12.91 -17.59
N PHE A 66 0.66 -13.00 -17.04
CA PHE A 66 0.04 -14.25 -16.66
C PHE A 66 -1.16 -14.58 -17.53
N SER A 67 -1.40 -15.88 -17.71
CA SER A 67 -2.61 -16.42 -18.34
C SER A 67 -3.58 -17.02 -17.33
N GLU A 68 -3.14 -17.22 -16.09
CA GLU A 68 -3.92 -17.75 -14.98
C GLU A 68 -3.87 -16.78 -13.80
N PHE A 69 -5.04 -16.50 -13.24
CA PHE A 69 -5.22 -15.50 -12.20
C PHE A 69 -5.88 -16.12 -10.98
N THR A 70 -5.40 -15.73 -9.81
CA THR A 70 -5.86 -16.21 -8.50
C THR A 70 -7.28 -15.73 -8.19
N PHE A 71 -7.61 -14.50 -8.56
CA PHE A 71 -8.89 -13.86 -8.24
C PHE A 71 -9.77 -13.76 -9.49
N GLU A 72 -10.90 -14.47 -9.49
CA GLU A 72 -11.87 -14.44 -10.59
C GLU A 72 -12.46 -13.04 -10.80
N ASP A 73 -12.70 -12.29 -9.73
CA ASP A 73 -13.29 -10.94 -9.78
C ASP A 73 -12.34 -9.85 -10.28
N ALA A 74 -11.06 -10.19 -10.48
CA ALA A 74 -10.07 -9.31 -11.10
C ALA A 74 -9.79 -9.66 -12.57
N LYS A 75 -10.29 -10.78 -13.11
CA LYS A 75 -10.03 -11.16 -14.50
C LYS A 75 -10.62 -10.16 -15.49
N GLY A 76 -9.85 -9.80 -16.51
CA GLY A 76 -10.16 -8.78 -17.50
C GLY A 76 -10.03 -7.34 -16.98
N HIS A 77 -9.73 -7.14 -15.70
CA HIS A 77 -9.50 -5.83 -15.13
C HIS A 77 -8.12 -5.30 -15.54
N TRP A 78 -7.98 -4.00 -15.79
CA TRP A 78 -6.72 -3.39 -16.27
C TRP A 78 -5.53 -3.63 -15.32
N ALA A 79 -5.81 -3.87 -14.03
CA ALA A 79 -4.81 -4.14 -13.00
C ALA A 79 -4.55 -5.63 -12.73
N GLU A 80 -5.19 -6.57 -13.44
CA GLU A 80 -5.15 -8.00 -13.13
C GLU A 80 -3.72 -8.55 -13.02
N ASN A 81 -2.83 -8.16 -13.93
CA ASN A 81 -1.45 -8.61 -13.93
C ASN A 81 -0.64 -8.04 -12.76
N TYR A 82 -0.93 -6.81 -12.31
CA TYR A 82 -0.27 -6.22 -11.14
C TYR A 82 -0.73 -6.90 -9.86
N ILE A 83 -2.03 -7.16 -9.75
CA ILE A 83 -2.64 -7.86 -8.62
C ILE A 83 -2.05 -9.27 -8.52
N GLU A 84 -2.04 -10.01 -9.63
CA GLU A 84 -1.51 -11.38 -9.67
C GLU A 84 -0.02 -11.44 -9.34
N GLN A 85 0.80 -10.51 -9.86
CA GLN A 85 2.23 -10.45 -9.51
C GLN A 85 2.43 -10.22 -8.01
N LEU A 86 1.71 -9.26 -7.41
CA LEU A 86 1.80 -9.00 -5.98
C LEU A 86 1.31 -10.19 -5.16
N THR A 87 0.32 -10.94 -5.64
CA THR A 87 -0.15 -12.17 -5.00
C THR A 87 0.87 -13.29 -5.06
N ARG A 88 1.49 -13.54 -6.22
CA ARG A 88 2.55 -14.56 -6.35
C ARG A 88 3.80 -14.22 -5.56
N LEU A 89 4.09 -12.93 -5.39
CA LEU A 89 5.18 -12.44 -4.55
C LEU A 89 4.83 -12.44 -3.05
N GLY A 90 3.59 -12.78 -2.67
CA GLY A 90 3.16 -12.88 -1.28
C GLY A 90 2.78 -11.57 -0.60
N TYR A 91 2.71 -10.45 -1.33
CA TYR A 91 2.31 -9.15 -0.76
C TYR A 91 0.79 -9.05 -0.54
N ILE A 92 0.00 -9.71 -1.39
CA ILE A 92 -1.48 -9.68 -1.38
C ILE A 92 -2.06 -11.09 -1.26
N SER A 93 -2.95 -11.28 -0.29
CA SER A 93 -3.67 -12.56 -0.09
C SER A 93 -5.15 -12.52 -0.49
N GLY A 94 -5.70 -11.34 -0.79
CA GLY A 94 -7.14 -11.18 -1.05
C GLY A 94 -7.99 -11.24 0.22
N TYR A 95 -9.30 -11.38 0.05
CA TYR A 95 -10.27 -11.53 1.13
C TYR A 95 -10.52 -13.02 1.44
N PRO A 96 -11.04 -13.35 2.64
CA PRO A 96 -11.38 -14.74 3.02
C PRO A 96 -12.43 -15.40 2.11
N ASP A 97 -13.23 -14.61 1.38
CA ASP A 97 -14.20 -15.09 0.39
C ASP A 97 -13.55 -15.46 -0.96
N GLY A 98 -12.23 -15.36 -1.08
CA GLY A 98 -11.47 -15.69 -2.29
C GLY A 98 -11.44 -14.58 -3.33
N THR A 99 -11.90 -13.37 -3.01
CA THR A 99 -11.95 -12.24 -3.95
C THR A 99 -10.85 -11.20 -3.70
N PHE A 100 -10.59 -10.34 -4.68
CA PHE A 100 -9.71 -9.19 -4.52
C PHE A 100 -10.46 -7.86 -4.31
N LYS A 101 -11.63 -7.70 -4.93
CA LYS A 101 -12.50 -6.51 -5.00
C LYS A 101 -11.75 -5.29 -5.55
N PRO A 102 -11.33 -5.31 -6.83
CA PRO A 102 -10.43 -4.31 -7.40
C PRO A 102 -10.96 -2.87 -7.33
N GLU A 103 -12.28 -2.70 -7.48
CA GLU A 103 -12.94 -1.39 -7.49
C GLU A 103 -13.33 -0.87 -6.09
N ASN A 104 -13.23 -1.71 -5.07
CA ASN A 104 -13.50 -1.25 -3.70
C ASN A 104 -12.48 -0.21 -3.27
N LYS A 105 -12.94 0.79 -2.51
CA LYS A 105 -12.05 1.77 -1.88
C LYS A 105 -11.19 1.05 -0.84
N ILE A 106 -9.88 1.24 -0.92
CA ILE A 106 -8.96 0.60 0.00
C ILE A 106 -9.09 1.20 1.40
N LEU A 107 -9.05 0.34 2.43
CA LEU A 107 -9.07 0.78 3.82
C LEU A 107 -7.67 1.20 4.29
N ARG A 108 -7.59 2.13 5.25
CA ARG A 108 -6.30 2.54 5.86
C ARG A 108 -5.51 1.36 6.43
N SER A 109 -6.21 0.38 7.00
CA SER A 109 -5.63 -0.86 7.52
C SER A 109 -5.02 -1.74 6.42
N GLU A 110 -5.65 -1.78 5.24
CA GLU A 110 -5.16 -2.52 4.09
C GLU A 110 -3.97 -1.81 3.45
N THR A 111 -4.01 -0.47 3.37
CA THR A 111 -2.91 0.37 2.90
C THR A 111 -1.64 0.14 3.72
N VAL A 112 -1.74 0.23 5.06
CA VAL A 112 -0.55 0.08 5.93
C VAL A 112 0.01 -1.34 5.89
N ALA A 113 -0.85 -2.37 5.91
CA ALA A 113 -0.40 -3.75 5.85
C ALA A 113 0.33 -4.07 4.53
N LEU A 114 -0.17 -3.57 3.40
CA LEU A 114 0.50 -3.78 2.11
C LEU A 114 1.82 -2.99 2.02
N MET A 115 1.86 -1.75 2.50
CA MET A 115 3.09 -0.95 2.51
C MET A 115 4.16 -1.53 3.42
N ASN A 116 3.80 -1.99 4.61
CA ASN A 116 4.72 -2.65 5.54
C ASN A 116 5.39 -3.84 4.86
N ARG A 117 4.60 -4.75 4.26
CA ARG A 117 5.16 -5.89 3.50
C ARG A 117 6.06 -5.44 2.36
N ALA A 118 5.63 -4.44 1.58
CA ALA A 118 6.41 -3.92 0.45
C ALA A 118 7.74 -3.28 0.88
N LEU A 119 7.80 -2.72 2.10
CA LEU A 119 8.98 -2.13 2.72
C LEU A 119 9.77 -3.15 3.57
N GLU A 120 9.33 -4.40 3.63
CA GLU A 120 9.89 -5.46 4.48
C GLU A 120 9.94 -5.07 5.96
N ARG A 121 8.86 -4.46 6.45
CA ARG A 121 8.67 -4.02 7.83
C ARG A 121 7.47 -4.70 8.46
N GLY A 122 7.49 -4.78 9.79
CA GLY A 122 6.38 -5.22 10.63
C GLY A 122 5.82 -6.62 10.29
N PRO A 123 4.65 -6.95 10.84
CA PRO A 123 3.92 -6.22 11.88
C PRO A 123 4.71 -6.08 13.20
N LEU A 124 4.45 -5.02 13.99
CA LEU A 124 5.16 -4.75 15.25
C LEU A 124 4.55 -5.51 16.44
N TYR A 125 4.95 -6.75 16.68
CA TYR A 125 4.40 -7.58 17.74
C TYR A 125 4.76 -7.06 19.14
N GLY A 126 3.82 -7.21 20.08
CA GLY A 126 3.98 -6.73 21.45
C GLY A 126 3.74 -5.23 21.65
N ALA A 127 3.32 -4.52 20.60
CA ALA A 127 2.85 -3.14 20.73
C ALA A 127 1.63 -3.08 21.68
N PRO A 128 1.60 -2.13 22.63
CA PRO A 128 0.47 -1.99 23.54
C PRO A 128 -0.75 -1.37 22.85
N GLN A 129 -1.95 -1.67 23.36
CA GLN A 129 -3.19 -0.97 23.01
C GLN A 129 -3.10 0.56 23.23
N ILE A 130 -2.80 1.30 22.17
CA ILE A 130 -2.69 2.78 22.19
C ILE A 130 -3.80 3.50 21.43
N PHE A 131 -4.53 2.79 20.56
CA PHE A 131 -5.64 3.33 19.80
C PHE A 131 -6.95 3.00 20.50
N GLU A 132 -7.85 3.97 20.59
CA GLU A 132 -9.18 3.74 21.21
C GLU A 132 -10.10 2.95 20.27
N ASP A 133 -9.99 3.20 18.96
CA ASP A 133 -10.87 2.69 17.91
C ASP A 133 -10.36 1.40 17.23
N VAL A 134 -9.09 1.05 17.45
CA VAL A 134 -8.47 -0.17 16.92
C VAL A 134 -7.95 -1.02 18.07
N THR A 135 -8.66 -2.10 18.38
CA THR A 135 -8.24 -3.05 19.43
C THR A 135 -7.20 -4.04 18.92
N GLU A 136 -6.39 -4.62 19.82
CA GLU A 136 -5.46 -5.72 19.54
C GLU A 136 -6.11 -6.92 18.83
N LYS A 137 -7.44 -7.05 18.88
CA LYS A 137 -8.20 -8.07 18.14
C LYS A 137 -8.38 -7.76 16.65
N HIS A 138 -8.17 -6.50 16.24
CA HIS A 138 -8.25 -6.10 14.84
C HIS A 138 -7.06 -6.69 14.08
N TRP A 139 -7.32 -7.31 12.92
CA TRP A 139 -6.31 -8.07 12.17
C TRP A 139 -5.06 -7.26 11.81
N ALA A 140 -5.21 -5.96 11.57
CA ALA A 140 -4.13 -5.04 11.20
C ALA A 140 -3.53 -4.27 12.39
N PHE A 141 -3.87 -4.60 13.64
CA PHE A 141 -3.46 -3.80 14.80
C PHE A 141 -1.93 -3.58 14.84
N TYR A 142 -1.15 -4.65 14.70
CA TYR A 142 0.31 -4.56 14.74
C TYR A 142 0.92 -3.90 13.49
N ASP A 143 0.25 -3.99 12.33
CA ASP A 143 0.65 -3.24 11.13
C ASP A 143 0.41 -1.74 11.31
N ILE A 144 -0.71 -1.37 11.94
CA ILE A 144 -1.03 0.03 12.27
C ILE A 144 -0.05 0.56 13.31
N ALA A 145 0.29 -0.22 14.34
CA ALA A 145 1.29 0.15 15.34
C ALA A 145 2.67 0.39 14.70
N GLU A 146 3.10 -0.49 13.81
CA GLU A 146 4.36 -0.35 13.05
C GLU A 146 4.43 0.98 12.28
N GLY A 147 3.31 1.38 11.65
CA GLY A 147 3.24 2.61 10.86
C GLY A 147 3.05 3.89 11.68
N ALA A 148 2.72 3.79 12.97
CA ALA A 148 2.31 4.93 13.79
C ALA A 148 3.27 5.26 14.93
N LEU A 149 4.04 4.28 15.41
CA LEU A 149 4.95 4.43 16.53
C LEU A 149 6.39 4.62 16.05
N ASP A 150 7.07 5.63 16.58
CA ASP A 150 8.53 5.65 16.54
C ASP A 150 9.05 4.71 17.63
N HIS A 151 9.87 3.74 17.26
CA HIS A 151 10.20 2.63 18.17
C HIS A 151 11.55 1.97 17.85
N ARG A 152 12.07 1.20 18.79
CA ARG A 152 13.09 0.16 18.54
C ARG A 152 12.44 -1.21 18.60
N TYR A 153 12.88 -2.10 17.72
CA TYR A 153 12.44 -3.49 17.68
C TYR A 153 13.64 -4.44 17.66
N ARG A 154 13.36 -5.72 17.90
CA ARG A 154 14.26 -6.84 17.65
C ARG A 154 13.56 -7.85 16.76
N ILE A 155 14.34 -8.69 16.08
CA ILE A 155 13.82 -9.86 15.37
C ILE A 155 13.80 -11.06 16.33
N ASP A 156 12.67 -11.76 16.44
CA ASP A 156 12.56 -12.99 17.22
C ASP A 156 12.91 -14.26 16.40
N GLU A 157 12.81 -15.43 17.02
CA GLU A 157 13.13 -16.72 16.39
C GLU A 157 12.23 -17.05 15.18
N ASP A 158 11.01 -16.50 15.15
CA ASP A 158 10.04 -16.64 14.07
C ASP A 158 10.23 -15.58 12.98
N LYS A 159 11.32 -14.79 13.05
CA LYS A 159 11.62 -13.66 12.16
C LYS A 159 10.60 -12.52 12.21
N ARG A 160 9.93 -12.34 13.35
CA ARG A 160 8.97 -11.25 13.55
C ARG A 160 9.63 -10.05 14.20
N GLU A 161 9.17 -8.86 13.83
CA GLU A 161 9.54 -7.63 14.53
C GLU A 161 8.78 -7.56 15.86
N VAL A 162 9.52 -7.53 16.97
CA VAL A 162 8.96 -7.45 18.32
C VAL A 162 9.43 -6.16 18.97
N LEU A 163 8.48 -5.39 19.50
CA LEU A 163 8.73 -4.13 20.18
C LEU A 163 9.74 -4.31 21.33
N VAL A 164 10.74 -3.44 21.37
CA VAL A 164 11.68 -3.30 22.49
C VAL A 164 11.31 -2.09 23.33
N GLU A 165 11.11 -0.95 22.66
CA GLU A 165 10.68 0.29 23.32
C GLU A 165 10.04 1.26 22.32
N ILE A 166 9.14 2.10 22.82
CA ILE A 166 8.59 3.23 22.08
C ILE A 166 9.46 4.46 22.37
N LEU A 167 9.81 5.19 21.32
CA LEU A 167 10.61 6.42 21.41
C LEU A 167 9.67 7.61 21.57
N GLU A 168 9.87 8.41 22.61
CA GLU A 168 9.18 9.68 22.77
C GLU A 168 9.77 10.71 21.78
N LYS A 169 8.90 11.53 21.20
CA LYS A 169 9.27 12.62 20.28
C LYS A 169 9.75 13.85 21.01
#